data_AF-A0AA51RD54-F1
#
_entry.id   AF-A0AA51RD54-F1
#
_cell.length_a   1.000
_cell.length_b   1.000
_cell.length_c   1.000
_cell.angle_alpha   90.00
_cell.angle_beta   90.00
_cell.angle_gamma   90.00
#
_symmetry.space_group_name_H-M   'P 1'
#
loop_
_entity.id
_entity.type
_entity.pdbx_description
1 polymer ?
#
loop_
_entity_poly.entity_id
_entity_poly.type
_entity_poly.pdbx_seq_one_letter_code
_entity_poly.pdbx_strand_id
1 'polypeptide(L)'
;MFNSFLYWTIFLLLIAMLTFLIYQFYSSNPRFYLNSRSVTLIDRLGSIVPYGLPLLEGLQNFGQQILPDYPFNLMSLYKKTFMPLVVFYVTHPALAFIIFFVLYYLFVRSKSPIPSRPFVRFNVLQAILLFLINSLLGSAFRALPMEFKVSLYGLILCNTLFWFVLSTICYAVLKSLQGKYAKIPVISQAVKIQIDSP
;
A
#
# COMPACT_ATOMS: atom_id res chain seq x y z
N MET A 1 3.24 -26.56 18.02
CA MET A 1 4.20 -25.43 18.14
C MET A 1 5.30 -25.48 17.09
N PHE A 2 6.01 -26.61 16.89
CA PHE A 2 7.07 -26.73 15.87
C PHE A 2 6.63 -26.46 14.43
N ASN A 3 5.42 -26.89 14.05
CA ASN A 3 4.93 -26.72 12.67
C ASN A 3 4.73 -25.23 12.31
N SER A 4 4.12 -24.45 13.20
CA SER A 4 3.94 -23.00 13.03
C SER A 4 5.27 -22.25 12.93
N PHE A 5 6.27 -22.66 13.72
CA PHE A 5 7.61 -22.08 13.65
C PHE A 5 8.25 -22.29 12.27
N LEU A 6 8.18 -23.51 11.72
CA LEU A 6 8.66 -23.82 10.37
C LEU A 6 7.98 -22.96 9.31
N TYR A 7 6.66 -22.81 9.35
CA TYR A 7 5.94 -21.92 8.41
C TYR A 7 6.42 -20.47 8.47
N TRP A 8 6.61 -19.93 9.69
CA TRP A 8 7.16 -18.58 9.86
C TRP A 8 8.58 -18.45 9.30
N THR A 9 9.44 -19.45 9.50
CA THR A 9 10.80 -19.43 8.95
C THR A 9 10.82 -19.43 7.42
N ILE A 10 10.00 -20.29 6.80
CA ILE A 10 9.87 -20.36 5.33
C ILE A 10 9.30 -19.04 4.79
N PHE A 11 8.30 -18.47 5.45
CA PHE A 11 7.70 -17.20 5.08
C PHE A 11 8.72 -16.05 5.11
N LEU A 12 9.52 -15.94 6.18
CA LEU A 12 10.57 -14.93 6.27
C LEU A 12 11.66 -15.13 5.21
N LEU A 13 12.05 -16.37 4.93
CA LEU A 13 12.99 -16.69 3.85
C LEU A 13 12.44 -16.29 2.48
N LEU A 14 11.16 -16.53 2.21
CA LEU A 14 10.51 -16.11 0.96
C LEU A 14 10.50 -14.59 0.81
N ILE A 15 10.20 -13.85 1.89
CA ILE A 15 10.28 -12.38 1.86
C ILE A 15 11.72 -11.93 1.60
N ALA A 16 12.70 -12.49 2.29
CA ALA A 16 14.11 -12.14 2.11
C ALA A 16 14.61 -12.45 0.68
N MET A 17 14.17 -13.58 0.11
CA MET A 17 14.45 -13.93 -1.28
C MET A 17 13.81 -12.93 -2.25
N LEU A 18 12.55 -12.57 -2.04
CA LEU A 18 11.83 -11.59 -2.86
C LEU A 18 12.51 -10.21 -2.81
N THR A 19 12.90 -9.74 -1.62
CA THR A 19 13.59 -8.45 -1.48
C THR A 19 14.96 -8.46 -2.14
N PHE A 20 15.70 -9.57 -2.04
CA PHE A 20 16.97 -9.74 -2.73
C PHE A 20 16.80 -9.73 -4.26
N LEU A 21 15.78 -10.42 -4.80
CA LEU A 21 15.48 -10.41 -6.23
C LEU A 21 15.10 -9.00 -6.73
N ILE A 22 14.28 -8.27 -5.98
CA ILE A 22 13.94 -6.87 -6.31
C ILE A 22 15.21 -6.02 -6.33
N TYR A 23 16.06 -6.15 -5.31
CA TYR A 23 17.34 -5.44 -5.25
C TYR A 23 18.23 -5.75 -6.46
N GLN A 24 18.39 -7.03 -6.80
CA GLN A 24 19.21 -7.46 -7.94
C GLN A 24 18.66 -6.91 -9.26
N PHE A 25 17.34 -6.94 -9.46
CA PHE A 25 16.68 -6.39 -10.64
C PHE A 25 16.98 -4.89 -10.82
N TYR A 26 16.88 -4.10 -9.75
CA TYR A 26 17.17 -2.67 -9.80
C TYR A 26 18.67 -2.37 -9.93
N SER A 27 19.55 -3.16 -9.30
CA SER A 27 21.00 -2.97 -9.37
C SER A 27 21.59 -3.37 -10.72
N SER A 28 21.03 -4.40 -11.36
CA SER A 28 21.51 -4.93 -12.66
C SER A 28 21.43 -3.95 -13.83
N ASN A 29 20.61 -2.90 -13.70
CA ASN A 29 20.34 -1.94 -14.76
C ASN A 29 21.10 -0.63 -14.51
N PRO A 30 22.32 -0.45 -15.07
CA PRO A 30 23.15 0.74 -14.81
C PRO A 30 22.50 2.06 -15.26
N ARG A 31 21.54 1.97 -16.20
CA ARG A 31 20.69 3.10 -16.63
C ARG A 31 19.95 3.75 -15.46
N PHE A 32 19.66 2.99 -14.39
CA PHE A 32 18.99 3.55 -13.22
C PHE A 32 19.84 4.57 -12.45
N TYR A 33 21.16 4.40 -12.47
CA TYR A 33 22.11 5.31 -11.81
C TYR A 33 22.43 6.54 -12.66
N LEU A 34 22.41 6.40 -14.00
CA LEU A 34 22.86 7.45 -14.92
C LEU A 34 21.77 8.49 -15.26
N ASN A 35 20.51 8.07 -15.40
CA ASN A 35 19.44 8.94 -15.92
C ASN A 35 18.31 9.19 -14.91
N SER A 36 18.57 9.99 -13.88
CA SER A 36 17.64 10.26 -12.77
C SER A 36 16.47 11.19 -13.12
N ARG A 37 16.50 11.88 -14.26
CA ARG A 37 15.52 12.93 -14.60
C ARG A 37 14.31 12.44 -15.38
N SER A 38 14.45 11.41 -16.23
CA SER A 38 13.32 10.88 -17.00
C SER A 38 12.67 9.68 -16.31
N VAL A 39 11.34 9.70 -16.21
CA VAL A 39 10.55 8.59 -15.66
C VAL A 39 10.44 7.46 -16.68
N THR A 40 11.10 6.33 -16.40
CA THR A 40 11.08 5.13 -17.25
C THR A 40 9.82 4.29 -17.04
N LEU A 41 9.53 3.35 -17.94
CA LEU A 41 8.40 2.42 -17.78
C LEU A 41 8.54 1.57 -16.49
N ILE A 42 9.77 1.20 -16.15
CA ILE A 42 10.06 0.44 -14.92
C ILE A 42 9.79 1.31 -13.67
N ASP A 43 10.12 2.61 -13.71
CA ASP A 43 9.79 3.54 -12.62
C ASP A 43 8.27 3.65 -12.44
N ARG A 44 7.50 3.65 -13.52
CA ARG A 44 6.02 3.71 -13.48
C ARG A 44 5.42 2.44 -12.88
N LEU A 45 5.79 1.28 -13.39
CA LEU A 45 5.27 0.00 -12.89
C LEU A 45 5.71 -0.25 -11.44
N GLY A 46 6.98 0.00 -11.12
CA GLY A 46 7.50 -0.13 -9.76
C GLY A 46 6.84 0.82 -8.76
N SER A 47 6.38 1.99 -9.21
CA SER A 47 5.67 2.96 -8.36
C SER A 47 4.21 2.60 -8.08
N ILE A 48 3.63 1.63 -8.78
CA ILE A 48 2.25 1.17 -8.56
C ILE A 48 2.19 0.14 -7.43
N VAL A 49 3.18 -0.75 -7.38
CA VAL A 49 3.24 -1.87 -6.42
C VAL A 49 3.07 -1.43 -4.95
N PRO A 50 3.72 -0.35 -4.47
CA PRO A 50 3.56 0.10 -3.09
C PRO A 50 2.12 0.43 -2.70
N TYR A 51 1.29 0.89 -3.63
CA TYR A 51 -0.12 1.22 -3.36
C TYR A 51 -0.99 -0.02 -3.09
N GLY A 52 -0.49 -1.23 -3.33
CA GLY A 52 -1.15 -2.46 -2.91
C GLY A 52 -1.31 -2.55 -1.38
N LEU A 53 -0.33 -2.04 -0.62
CA LEU A 53 -0.37 -2.06 0.85
C LEU A 53 -1.55 -1.24 1.43
N PRO A 54 -1.70 0.06 1.12
CA PRO A 54 -2.86 0.83 1.59
C PRO A 54 -4.19 0.31 1.03
N LEU A 55 -4.20 -0.35 -0.14
CA LEU A 55 -5.40 -0.95 -0.72
C LEU A 55 -5.88 -2.14 0.12
N LEU A 56 -4.99 -3.07 0.45
CA LEU A 56 -5.32 -4.23 1.27
C LEU A 56 -5.78 -3.80 2.67
N GLU A 57 -5.09 -2.83 3.28
CA GLU A 57 -5.48 -2.27 4.58
C GLU A 57 -6.89 -1.66 4.54
N GLY A 58 -7.22 -0.87 3.51
CA GLY A 58 -8.55 -0.29 3.38
C GLY A 58 -9.64 -1.30 3.05
N LEU A 59 -9.35 -2.32 2.23
CA LEU A 59 -10.27 -3.41 1.92
C LEU A 59 -10.56 -4.26 3.17
N GLN A 60 -9.56 -4.54 4.00
CA GLN A 60 -9.74 -5.22 5.27
C GLN A 60 -10.63 -4.41 6.22
N ASN A 61 -10.36 -3.11 6.38
CA ASN A 61 -11.01 -2.31 7.41
C ASN A 61 -12.46 -1.93 7.07
N PHE A 62 -12.76 -1.66 5.80
CA PHE A 62 -14.06 -1.11 5.40
C PHE A 62 -14.81 -1.98 4.39
N GLY A 63 -14.09 -2.73 3.54
CA GLY A 63 -14.68 -3.44 2.41
C GLY A 63 -15.72 -4.47 2.81
N GLN A 64 -15.45 -5.30 3.82
CA GLN A 64 -16.37 -6.37 4.22
C GLN A 64 -17.71 -5.86 4.76
N GLN A 65 -17.73 -4.67 5.36
CA GLN A 65 -18.93 -4.10 5.95
C GLN A 65 -19.86 -3.46 4.92
N ILE A 66 -19.32 -2.82 3.89
CA ILE A 66 -20.11 -2.03 2.93
C ILE A 66 -20.38 -2.77 1.61
N LEU A 67 -19.51 -3.70 1.20
CA LEU A 67 -19.68 -4.43 -0.07
C LEU A 67 -20.94 -5.32 -0.15
N PRO A 68 -21.51 -5.88 0.95
CA PRO A 68 -22.77 -6.61 0.86
C PRO A 68 -23.94 -5.74 0.38
N ASP A 69 -23.92 -4.45 0.73
CA ASP A 69 -25.00 -3.50 0.44
C ASP A 69 -24.90 -2.91 -0.98
N TYR A 70 -23.82 -3.21 -1.69
CA TYR A 70 -23.57 -2.67 -3.03
C TYR A 70 -24.29 -3.49 -4.11
N PRO A 71 -24.84 -2.82 -5.16
CA PRO A 71 -25.49 -3.50 -6.26
C PRO A 71 -24.49 -4.29 -7.14
N PHE A 72 -25.02 -5.03 -8.12
CA PHE A 72 -24.26 -5.74 -9.17
C PHE A 72 -23.33 -6.86 -8.67
N ASN A 73 -23.65 -7.49 -7.54
CA ASN A 73 -22.84 -8.57 -6.97
C ASN A 73 -21.37 -8.17 -6.76
N LEU A 74 -21.09 -6.90 -6.42
CA LEU A 74 -19.74 -6.42 -6.15
C LEU A 74 -19.04 -7.23 -5.04
N MET A 75 -19.81 -7.69 -4.04
CA MET A 75 -19.32 -8.66 -3.06
C MET A 75 -18.82 -9.97 -3.71
N SER A 76 -19.49 -10.50 -4.73
CA SER A 76 -19.04 -11.72 -5.43
C SER A 76 -17.71 -11.50 -6.15
N LEU A 77 -17.57 -10.36 -6.85
CA LEU A 77 -16.32 -9.98 -7.49
C LEU A 77 -15.19 -9.87 -6.47
N TYR A 78 -15.42 -9.14 -5.37
CA TYR A 78 -14.47 -9.00 -4.28
C TYR A 78 -14.05 -10.36 -3.70
N LYS A 79 -15.02 -11.25 -3.43
CA LYS A 79 -14.77 -12.60 -2.93
C LYS A 79 -13.88 -13.42 -3.86
N LYS A 80 -14.05 -13.28 -5.18
CA LYS A 80 -13.27 -14.02 -6.18
C LYS A 80 -11.87 -13.44 -6.39
N THR A 81 -11.70 -12.13 -6.32
CA THR A 81 -10.44 -11.47 -6.71
C THR A 81 -9.59 -11.02 -5.51
N PHE A 82 -10.16 -10.24 -4.59
CA PHE A 82 -9.41 -9.58 -3.53
C PHE A 82 -9.46 -10.32 -2.20
N MET A 83 -10.55 -11.04 -1.90
CA MET A 83 -10.72 -11.71 -0.61
C MET A 83 -9.60 -12.69 -0.28
N PRO A 84 -9.06 -13.52 -1.20
CA PRO A 84 -7.93 -14.40 -0.86
C PRO A 84 -6.69 -13.62 -0.39
N LEU A 85 -6.41 -12.49 -1.04
CA LEU A 85 -5.30 -11.61 -0.68
C LEU A 85 -5.55 -10.91 0.66
N VAL A 86 -6.78 -10.42 0.88
CA VAL A 86 -7.17 -9.77 2.13
C VAL A 86 -7.13 -10.76 3.30
N VAL A 87 -7.61 -12.00 3.11
CA VAL A 87 -7.55 -13.05 4.14
C VAL A 87 -6.10 -13.40 4.46
N PHE A 88 -5.25 -13.55 3.44
CA PHE A 88 -3.81 -13.78 3.65
C PHE A 88 -3.16 -12.63 4.43
N TYR A 89 -3.49 -11.40 4.09
CA TYR A 89 -3.03 -10.19 4.78
C TYR A 89 -3.49 -10.14 6.25
N VAL A 90 -4.78 -10.39 6.52
CA VAL A 90 -5.38 -10.39 7.88
C VAL A 90 -4.80 -11.50 8.74
N THR A 91 -4.58 -12.70 8.18
CA THR A 91 -4.06 -13.86 8.92
C THR A 91 -2.59 -13.71 9.29
N HIS A 92 -1.85 -12.82 8.62
CA HIS A 92 -0.45 -12.54 8.88
C HIS A 92 -0.26 -11.07 9.28
N PRO A 93 -0.65 -10.66 10.51
CA PRO A 93 -0.63 -9.25 10.92
C PRO A 93 0.77 -8.61 10.86
N ALA A 94 1.84 -9.41 11.03
CA ALA A 94 3.22 -8.94 10.89
C ALA A 94 3.61 -8.57 9.44
N LEU A 95 2.87 -9.06 8.43
CA LEU A 95 3.18 -8.87 7.02
C LEU A 95 3.11 -7.38 6.64
N ALA A 96 2.08 -6.66 7.10
CA ALA A 96 1.94 -5.22 6.86
C ALA A 96 3.16 -4.43 7.35
N PHE A 97 3.61 -4.77 8.56
CA PHE A 97 4.78 -4.17 9.20
C PHE A 97 6.05 -4.50 8.43
N ILE A 98 6.25 -5.78 8.06
CA ILE A 98 7.43 -6.20 7.28
C ILE A 98 7.47 -5.48 5.92
N ILE A 99 6.35 -5.44 5.18
CA ILE A 99 6.29 -4.75 3.88
C ILE A 99 6.59 -3.26 4.03
N PHE A 100 6.05 -2.60 5.08
CA PHE A 100 6.36 -1.21 5.37
C PHE A 100 7.89 -0.99 5.50
N PHE A 101 8.57 -1.80 6.31
CA PHE A 101 10.02 -1.66 6.49
C PHE A 101 10.82 -1.99 5.23
N VAL A 102 10.40 -3.00 4.48
CA VAL A 102 11.01 -3.36 3.20
C VAL A 102 10.91 -2.20 2.21
N LEU A 103 9.72 -1.63 2.03
CA LEU A 103 9.50 -0.49 1.14
C LEU A 103 10.33 0.73 1.57
N TYR A 104 10.33 1.04 2.87
CA TYR A 104 11.08 2.17 3.41
C TYR A 104 12.60 1.99 3.24
N TYR A 105 13.12 0.81 3.61
CA TYR A 105 14.55 0.52 3.54
C TYR A 105 15.06 0.51 2.10
N LEU A 106 14.33 -0.12 1.19
CA LEU A 106 14.75 -0.28 -0.21
C LEU A 106 14.70 1.04 -0.98
N PHE A 107 13.65 1.87 -0.80
CA PHE A 107 13.40 3.00 -1.71
C PHE A 107 13.45 4.38 -1.06
N VAL A 108 13.26 4.48 0.27
CA VAL A 108 13.03 5.79 0.93
C VAL A 108 14.27 6.29 1.67
N ARG A 109 15.01 5.39 2.31
CA ARG A 109 16.20 5.73 3.11
C ARG A 109 17.22 6.51 2.28
N SER A 110 17.87 7.51 2.90
CA SER A 110 18.91 8.35 2.26
C SER A 110 20.05 7.50 1.66
N LYS A 111 20.57 6.53 2.43
CA LYS A 111 21.49 5.49 1.96
C LYS A 111 20.74 4.21 1.60
N SER A 112 19.77 4.31 0.69
CA SER A 112 19.04 3.14 0.18
C SER A 112 19.94 2.29 -0.72
N PRO A 113 19.72 0.96 -0.76
CA PRO A 113 20.47 0.07 -1.63
C PRO A 113 20.08 0.23 -3.11
N ILE A 114 18.86 0.70 -3.40
CA ILE A 114 18.36 0.97 -4.76
C ILE A 114 18.74 2.40 -5.17
N PRO A 115 19.10 2.64 -6.45
CA PRO A 115 19.34 3.99 -6.95
C PRO A 115 18.21 4.97 -6.61
N SER A 116 18.56 6.11 -6.02
CA SER A 116 17.60 7.13 -5.61
C SER A 116 16.90 7.75 -6.83
N ARG A 117 15.67 7.30 -7.07
CA ARG A 117 14.77 7.79 -8.11
C ARG A 117 13.69 8.64 -7.45
N PRO A 118 13.68 9.98 -7.62
CA PRO A 118 12.71 10.86 -6.94
C PRO A 118 11.25 10.47 -7.17
N PHE A 119 10.93 10.03 -8.39
CA PHE A 119 9.59 9.58 -8.75
C PHE A 119 9.14 8.34 -7.97
N VAL A 120 9.99 7.31 -7.91
CA VAL A 120 9.68 6.07 -7.18
C VAL A 120 9.63 6.34 -5.67
N ARG A 121 10.62 7.09 -5.14
CA ARG A 121 10.68 7.48 -3.74
C ARG A 121 9.43 8.24 -3.29
N PHE A 122 8.93 9.16 -4.13
CA PHE A 122 7.67 9.87 -3.87
C PHE A 122 6.47 8.93 -3.80
N ASN A 123 6.29 8.05 -4.78
CA ASN A 123 5.13 7.15 -4.80
C ASN A 123 5.18 6.14 -3.65
N VAL A 124 6.37 5.61 -3.31
CA VAL A 124 6.56 4.72 -2.15
C VAL A 124 6.21 5.44 -0.85
N LEU A 125 6.73 6.65 -0.62
CA LEU A 125 6.41 7.45 0.56
C LEU A 125 4.91 7.79 0.64
N GLN A 126 4.28 8.13 -0.49
CA GLN A 126 2.85 8.43 -0.52
C GLN A 126 2.01 7.18 -0.22
N ALA A 127 2.39 6.02 -0.73
CA ALA A 127 1.72 4.76 -0.42
C ALA A 127 1.86 4.38 1.06
N ILE A 128 3.05 4.57 1.63
CA ILE A 128 3.31 4.37 3.06
C ILE A 128 2.44 5.32 3.91
N LEU A 129 2.37 6.60 3.54
CA LEU A 129 1.57 7.58 4.28
C LEU A 129 0.07 7.26 4.20
N LEU A 130 -0.43 6.87 3.02
CA LEU A 130 -1.80 6.39 2.86
C LEU A 130 -2.06 5.13 3.69
N PHE A 131 -1.09 4.22 3.79
CA PHE A 131 -1.23 3.00 4.60
C PHE A 131 -1.38 3.35 6.09
N LEU A 132 -0.55 4.27 6.60
CA LEU A 132 -0.64 4.74 7.99
C LEU A 132 -1.97 5.44 8.26
N ILE A 133 -2.42 6.30 7.36
CA ILE A 133 -3.72 6.98 7.47
C ILE A 133 -4.87 5.97 7.47
N ASN A 134 -4.86 4.99 6.55
CA ASN A 134 -5.89 3.96 6.49
C ASN A 134 -5.90 3.07 7.74
N SER A 135 -4.72 2.72 8.26
CA SER A 135 -4.59 1.95 9.50
C SER A 135 -5.15 2.72 10.70
N LEU A 136 -4.89 4.03 10.77
CA LEU A 136 -5.41 4.90 11.83
C LEU A 136 -6.93 5.05 11.73
N LEU A 137 -7.46 5.32 10.54
CA LEU A 137 -8.90 5.45 10.31
C LEU A 137 -9.63 4.13 10.59
N GLY A 138 -9.06 3.00 10.17
CA GLY A 138 -9.62 1.68 10.40
C GLY A 138 -9.59 1.25 11.87
N SER A 139 -8.52 1.55 12.60
CA SER A 139 -8.46 1.30 14.04
C SER A 139 -9.41 2.22 14.82
N ALA A 140 -9.47 3.51 14.47
CA ALA A 140 -10.42 4.46 15.07
C ALA A 140 -11.87 4.02 14.82
N PHE A 141 -12.23 3.63 13.60
CA PHE A 141 -13.57 3.16 13.29
C PHE A 141 -13.92 1.87 14.05
N ARG A 142 -12.98 0.91 14.15
CA ARG A 142 -13.19 -0.33 14.91
C ARG A 142 -13.41 -0.08 16.41
N ALA A 143 -12.76 0.93 16.97
CA ALA A 143 -12.90 1.34 18.36
C ALA A 143 -14.27 1.97 18.69
N LEU A 144 -15.07 2.36 17.69
CA LEU A 144 -16.41 2.88 17.90
C LEU A 144 -17.38 1.79 18.42
N PRO A 145 -18.42 2.17 19.19
CA PRO A 145 -19.45 1.26 19.67
C PRO A 145 -20.12 0.48 18.54
N MET A 146 -20.55 -0.75 18.82
CA MET A 146 -21.15 -1.60 17.79
C MET A 146 -22.46 -1.02 17.28
N GLU A 147 -23.25 -0.43 18.17
CA GLU A 147 -24.52 0.24 17.88
C GLU A 147 -24.32 1.36 16.86
N PHE A 148 -23.24 2.13 17.00
CA PHE A 148 -22.91 3.18 16.05
C PHE A 148 -22.49 2.59 14.70
N LYS A 149 -21.62 1.57 14.67
CA LYS A 149 -21.09 1.00 13.42
C LYS A 149 -22.18 0.42 12.51
N VAL A 150 -23.22 -0.20 13.08
CA VAL A 150 -24.35 -0.75 12.32
C VAL A 150 -25.46 0.27 12.05
N SER A 151 -25.40 1.44 12.69
CA SER A 151 -26.35 2.53 12.41
C SER A 151 -26.16 3.11 11.01
N LEU A 152 -27.18 3.81 10.53
CA LEU A 152 -27.12 4.55 9.26
C LEU A 152 -25.92 5.51 9.20
N TYR A 153 -25.63 6.22 10.29
CA TYR A 153 -24.48 7.13 10.35
C TYR A 153 -23.14 6.38 10.28
N GLY A 154 -23.03 5.23 10.95
CA GLY A 154 -21.84 4.38 10.90
C GLY A 154 -21.59 3.84 9.49
N LEU A 155 -22.65 3.40 8.80
CA LEU A 155 -22.57 2.94 7.42
C LEU A 155 -22.17 4.06 6.45
N ILE A 156 -22.74 5.27 6.59
CA ILE A 156 -22.34 6.43 5.78
C ILE A 156 -20.86 6.76 5.98
N LEU A 157 -20.39 6.77 7.23
CA LEU A 157 -19.00 7.03 7.55
C LEU A 157 -18.08 5.95 6.95
N CYS A 158 -18.38 4.67 7.19
CA CYS A 158 -17.60 3.55 6.66
C CYS A 158 -17.54 3.58 5.12
N ASN A 159 -18.67 3.87 4.48
CA ASN A 159 -18.75 4.00 3.03
C ASN A 159 -17.90 5.17 2.50
N THR A 160 -17.94 6.31 3.18
CA THR A 160 -17.12 7.49 2.82
C THR A 160 -15.63 7.18 2.96
N LEU A 161 -15.22 6.51 4.05
CA LEU A 161 -13.84 6.08 4.26
C LEU A 161 -13.39 5.07 3.19
N PHE A 162 -14.26 4.13 2.82
CA PHE A 162 -13.97 3.18 1.75
C PHE A 162 -13.75 3.87 0.40
N TRP A 163 -14.61 4.83 0.04
CA TRP A 163 -14.44 5.63 -1.18
C TRP A 163 -13.20 6.51 -1.14
N PHE A 164 -12.84 7.05 0.03
CA PHE A 164 -11.57 7.76 0.20
C PHE A 164 -10.38 6.87 -0.14
N VAL A 165 -10.34 5.62 0.37
CA VAL A 165 -9.30 4.64 0.05
C VAL A 165 -9.26 4.36 -1.46
N LEU A 166 -10.38 3.95 -2.05
CA LEU A 166 -10.42 3.54 -3.45
C LEU A 166 -10.05 4.69 -4.39
N SER A 167 -10.60 5.88 -4.14
CA SER A 167 -10.39 7.04 -5.02
C SER A 167 -8.95 7.54 -4.96
N THR A 168 -8.36 7.63 -3.77
CA THR A 168 -6.97 8.09 -3.61
C THR A 168 -5.98 7.12 -4.23
N ILE A 169 -6.18 5.81 -4.06
CA ILE A 169 -5.33 4.77 -4.63
C ILE A 169 -5.49 4.73 -6.15
N CYS A 170 -6.72 4.68 -6.66
CA CYS A 170 -6.98 4.69 -8.11
C CYS A 170 -6.36 5.92 -8.78
N TYR A 171 -6.57 7.10 -8.20
CA TYR A 171 -5.95 8.34 -8.69
C TYR A 171 -4.43 8.27 -8.70
N ALA A 172 -3.81 7.76 -7.63
CA ALA A 172 -2.36 7.63 -7.54
C ALA A 172 -1.80 6.66 -8.58
N VAL A 173 -2.44 5.50 -8.76
CA VAL A 173 -2.05 4.49 -9.77
C VAL A 173 -2.16 5.05 -11.18
N LEU A 174 -3.27 5.72 -11.52
CA LEU A 174 -3.46 6.34 -12.84
C LEU A 174 -2.39 7.41 -13.12
N LYS A 175 -2.05 8.24 -12.13
CA LYS A 175 -0.98 9.23 -12.28
C LYS A 175 0.39 8.60 -12.41
N SER A 176 0.64 7.52 -11.68
CA SER A 176 1.87 6.74 -11.76
C SER A 176 2.08 6.14 -13.15
N LEU A 177 1.02 5.56 -13.75
CA LEU A 177 1.02 5.07 -15.14
C LEU A 177 1.29 6.17 -16.17
N GLN A 178 0.81 7.39 -15.92
CA GLN A 178 1.10 8.57 -16.75
C GLN A 178 2.52 9.11 -16.55
N GLY A 179 3.29 8.59 -15.58
CA GLY A 179 4.59 9.13 -15.19
C GLY A 179 4.51 10.49 -14.50
N LYS A 180 3.36 10.80 -13.87
CA LYS A 180 3.10 12.08 -13.20
C LYS A 180 2.94 11.86 -11.69
N TYR A 181 3.38 12.84 -10.91
CA TYR A 181 3.15 12.84 -9.46
C TYR A 181 1.66 13.02 -9.16
N ALA A 182 1.10 12.13 -8.35
CA ALA A 182 -0.22 12.31 -7.78
C ALA A 182 -0.24 13.54 -6.86
N LYS A 183 -1.29 14.35 -6.93
CA LYS A 183 -1.50 15.54 -6.09
C LYS A 183 -2.70 15.34 -5.18
N ILE A 184 -2.53 14.51 -4.17
CA ILE A 184 -3.52 14.32 -3.11
C ILE A 184 -3.31 15.46 -2.08
N PRO A 185 -4.33 16.28 -1.81
CA PRO A 185 -4.22 17.38 -0.84
C PRO A 185 -3.70 16.88 0.51
N VAL A 186 -2.86 17.69 1.17
CA VAL A 186 -2.17 17.39 2.44
C VAL A 186 -1.15 16.25 2.34
N ILE A 187 -1.54 15.08 1.83
CA ILE A 187 -0.70 13.87 1.74
C ILE A 187 0.50 14.09 0.83
N SER A 188 0.27 14.54 -0.42
CA SER A 188 1.37 14.77 -1.36
C SER A 188 2.25 15.96 -0.98
N GLN A 189 1.74 16.90 -0.19
CA GLN A 189 2.53 18.01 0.36
C GLN A 189 3.46 17.51 1.47
N ALA A 190 2.94 16.69 2.41
CA ALA A 190 3.73 16.07 3.46
C ALA A 190 4.86 15.20 2.89
N VAL A 191 4.58 14.42 1.84
CA VAL A 191 5.60 13.61 1.16
C VAL A 191 6.70 14.47 0.55
N LYS A 192 6.36 15.60 -0.09
CA LYS A 192 7.38 16.51 -0.66
C LYS A 192 8.29 17.07 0.42
N ILE A 193 7.70 17.57 1.51
CA ILE A 193 8.47 18.08 2.66
C ILE A 193 9.45 17.01 3.16
N GLN A 194 9.02 15.75 3.27
CA GLN A 194 9.89 14.66 3.73
C GLN A 194 11.03 14.32 2.75
N ILE A 195 10.83 14.52 1.45
CA ILE A 195 11.85 14.26 0.43
C ILE A 195 12.84 15.42 0.33
N ASP A 196 12.34 16.64 0.47
CA ASP A 196 13.09 17.89 0.35
C ASP A 196 13.82 18.27 1.66
N SER A 197 13.47 17.61 2.77
CA SER A 197 14.19 17.75 4.03
C SER A 197 15.60 17.15 3.91
N PRO A 198 16.66 17.91 4.29
CA PRO A 198 18.06 17.49 4.16
C PRO A 198 18.42 16.24 4.98
#